data_AF-A0A7H4N2I3-F1
#
_entry.id   AF-A0A7H4N2I3-F1
#
_cell.length_a   1.000
_cell.length_b   1.000
_cell.length_c   1.000
_cell.angle_alpha   90.00
_cell.angle_beta   90.00
_cell.angle_gamma   90.00
#
_symmetry.space_group_name_H-M   'P 1'
#
loop_
_entity.id
_entity.type
_entity.pdbx_description
1 polymer ?
#
loop_
_entity_poly.entity_id
_entity_poly.type
_entity_poly.pdbx_seq_one_letter_code
_entity_poly.pdbx_strand_id
1 'polypeptide(L)'
;MMFQDSRLLPWKTVIDNVGLGLKGQWREAALKALASVGLEDRAGEWPAALSGGQKQRVALARALIHRPGLLLLDEPLGALDALTRLEMQDLIVSLWQEHGFTVLLVTHDVSEAVAMADRVLLIEEGKIGLDLLVDIPRPRRTGSAKLAELEAEVLNRVMQRGKNESSPRLVSHG
;
A
#
# COMPACT_ATOMS: atom_id res chain seq x y z
N MET A 1 2.99 -4.74 -9.25
CA MET A 1 3.66 -4.65 -7.94
C MET A 1 4.12 -3.23 -7.74
N MET A 2 3.88 -2.67 -6.56
CA MET A 2 4.34 -1.35 -6.12
C MET A 2 5.31 -1.52 -4.96
N PHE A 3 6.39 -0.75 -4.96
CA PHE A 3 7.45 -0.80 -3.95
C PHE A 3 7.42 0.48 -3.11
N GLN A 4 8.09 0.45 -1.95
CA GLN A 4 8.29 1.60 -1.06
C GLN A 4 8.84 2.82 -1.81
N ASP A 5 9.83 2.61 -2.70
CA ASP A 5 10.21 3.60 -3.70
C ASP A 5 9.34 3.42 -4.95
N SER A 6 8.73 4.52 -5.41
CA SER A 6 7.99 4.60 -6.68
C SER A 6 8.74 4.03 -7.88
N ARG A 7 10.09 4.00 -7.86
CA ARG A 7 10.97 3.47 -8.93
C ARG A 7 10.53 3.96 -10.31
N LEU A 8 10.16 5.23 -10.41
CA LEU A 8 9.88 5.86 -11.70
C LEU A 8 11.20 6.09 -12.42
N LEU A 9 11.20 5.90 -13.73
CA LEU A 9 12.35 6.17 -14.58
C LEU A 9 12.47 7.69 -14.75
N PRO A 10 13.51 8.34 -14.20
CA PRO A 10 13.60 9.80 -14.14
C PRO A 10 13.76 10.46 -15.51
N TRP A 11 14.24 9.72 -16.50
CA TRP A 11 14.40 10.16 -17.90
C TRP A 11 13.18 9.85 -18.78
N LYS A 12 12.04 9.47 -18.19
CA LYS A 12 10.76 9.29 -18.91
C LYS A 12 9.70 10.18 -18.30
N THR A 13 8.78 10.65 -19.13
CA THR A 13 7.62 11.41 -18.66
C THR A 13 6.71 10.53 -17.79
N VAL A 14 5.75 11.15 -17.10
CA VAL A 14 4.74 10.46 -16.29
C VAL A 14 3.97 9.44 -17.13
N ILE A 15 3.47 9.83 -18.30
CA ILE A 15 2.72 8.92 -19.18
C ILE A 15 3.58 7.77 -19.69
N ASP A 16 4.85 8.03 -20.03
CA ASP A 16 5.79 7.00 -20.47
C ASP A 16 6.19 6.03 -19.34
N ASN A 17 6.17 6.49 -18.10
CA ASN A 17 6.35 5.64 -16.92
C ASN A 17 5.15 4.70 -16.76
N VAL A 18 3.93 5.21 -16.89
CA VAL A 18 2.71 4.39 -16.80
C VAL A 18 2.67 3.36 -17.93
N GLY A 19 2.99 3.75 -19.16
CA GLY A 19 3.01 2.86 -20.33
C GLY A 19 4.20 1.90 -20.42
N LEU A 20 5.05 1.83 -19.39
CA LEU A 20 6.30 1.06 -19.44
C LEU A 20 6.03 -0.43 -19.73
N GLY A 21 6.68 -0.97 -20.76
CA GLY A 21 6.58 -2.38 -21.14
C GLY A 21 5.40 -2.72 -22.06
N LEU A 22 4.50 -1.78 -22.32
CA LEU A 22 3.37 -1.98 -23.23
C LEU A 22 3.77 -1.76 -24.70
N LYS A 23 3.13 -2.51 -25.61
CA LYS A 23 3.29 -2.40 -27.07
C LYS A 23 1.97 -1.93 -27.70
N GLY A 24 2.06 -1.28 -28.86
CA GLY A 24 0.89 -0.79 -29.59
C GLY A 24 0.32 0.51 -29.04
N GLN A 25 -1.00 0.68 -29.13
CA GLN A 25 -1.70 1.89 -28.70
C GLN A 25 -2.01 1.84 -27.20
N TRP A 26 -1.05 2.25 -26.38
CA TRP A 26 -1.18 2.24 -24.91
C TRP A 26 -1.46 3.62 -24.31
N ARG A 27 -1.25 4.71 -25.05
CA ARG A 27 -1.35 6.08 -24.52
C ARG A 27 -2.74 6.42 -23.99
N GLU A 28 -3.80 6.02 -24.69
CA GLU A 28 -5.17 6.24 -24.24
C GLU A 28 -5.46 5.49 -22.93
N ALA A 29 -4.99 4.24 -22.82
CA ALA A 29 -5.12 3.46 -21.59
C ALA A 29 -4.29 4.05 -20.45
N ALA A 30 -3.10 4.59 -20.74
CA ALA A 30 -2.26 5.28 -19.76
C ALA A 30 -2.90 6.58 -19.27
N LEU A 31 -3.55 7.36 -20.14
CA LEU A 31 -4.31 8.54 -19.72
C LEU A 31 -5.50 8.16 -18.83
N LYS A 32 -6.23 7.08 -19.16
CA LYS A 32 -7.32 6.57 -18.30
C LYS A 32 -6.80 6.12 -16.93
N ALA A 33 -5.66 5.43 -16.88
CA ALA A 33 -5.03 5.02 -15.62
C ALA A 33 -4.48 6.20 -14.81
N LEU A 34 -4.04 7.28 -15.47
CA LEU A 34 -3.65 8.53 -14.80
C LEU A 34 -4.87 9.27 -14.26
N ALA A 35 -5.98 9.29 -15.00
CA ALA A 35 -7.23 9.88 -14.55
C ALA A 35 -7.79 9.17 -13.32
N SER A 36 -7.69 7.83 -13.26
CA SER A 36 -8.13 7.06 -12.08
C SER A 36 -7.32 7.37 -10.81
N VAL A 37 -6.16 8.02 -10.93
CA VAL A 37 -5.36 8.50 -9.79
C VAL A 37 -5.29 10.04 -9.70
N GLY A 38 -6.06 10.75 -10.52
CA GLY A 38 -6.13 12.22 -10.56
C GLY A 38 -4.86 12.92 -11.02
N LEU A 39 -4.14 12.34 -11.99
CA LEU A 39 -2.88 12.87 -12.54
C LEU A 39 -2.86 12.96 -14.07
N GLU A 40 -4.02 12.98 -14.72
CA GLU A 40 -4.16 13.11 -16.17
C GLU A 40 -3.51 14.39 -16.72
N ASP A 41 -3.68 15.52 -16.02
CA ASP A 41 -3.15 16.82 -16.43
C ASP A 41 -1.62 16.89 -16.32
N ARG A 42 -1.00 15.96 -15.58
CA ARG A 42 0.45 15.89 -15.37
C ARG A 42 1.12 14.84 -16.24
N ALA A 43 0.41 14.26 -17.21
CA ALA A 43 0.89 13.20 -18.08
C ALA A 43 2.22 13.54 -18.81
N GLY A 44 2.37 14.80 -19.23
CA GLY A 44 3.56 15.28 -19.94
C GLY A 44 4.74 15.67 -19.06
N GLU A 45 4.58 15.66 -17.74
CA GLU A 45 5.63 16.11 -16.82
C GLU A 45 6.70 15.03 -16.56
N TRP A 46 7.81 15.47 -15.99
CA TRP A 46 8.90 14.58 -15.55
C TRP A 46 8.70 14.21 -14.07
N PRO A 47 9.10 12.99 -13.63
CA PRO A 47 8.99 12.58 -12.23
C PRO A 47 9.61 13.55 -11.22
N ALA A 48 10.65 14.32 -11.62
CA ALA A 48 11.28 15.32 -10.77
C ALA A 48 10.34 16.47 -10.36
N ALA A 49 9.30 16.76 -11.14
CA ALA A 49 8.30 17.79 -10.85
C ALA A 49 7.17 17.32 -9.92
N LEU A 50 7.16 16.04 -9.55
CA LEU A 50 6.12 15.43 -8.71
C LEU A 50 6.52 15.39 -7.24
N SER A 51 5.55 15.61 -6.35
CA SER A 51 5.67 15.31 -4.92
C SER A 51 5.81 13.79 -4.69
N GLY A 52 6.22 13.38 -3.49
CA GLY A 52 6.32 11.96 -3.12
C GLY A 52 5.00 11.21 -3.31
N GLY A 53 3.89 11.77 -2.84
CA GLY A 53 2.55 11.20 -3.02
C GLY A 53 2.14 11.10 -4.48
N GLN A 54 2.45 12.12 -5.30
CA GLN A 54 2.16 12.08 -6.73
C GLN A 54 2.97 11.00 -7.45
N LYS A 55 4.25 10.81 -7.09
CA LYS A 55 5.05 9.69 -7.62
C LYS A 55 4.45 8.33 -7.26
N GLN A 56 3.94 8.17 -6.04
CA GLN A 56 3.24 6.94 -5.63
C GLN A 56 1.96 6.72 -6.44
N ARG A 57 1.16 7.75 -6.67
CA ARG A 57 -0.02 7.68 -7.54
C ARG A 57 0.34 7.27 -8.98
N VAL A 58 1.43 7.80 -9.54
CA VAL A 58 1.93 7.36 -10.87
C VAL A 58 2.37 5.89 -10.83
N ALA A 59 3.05 5.45 -9.77
CA ALA A 59 3.44 4.05 -9.62
C ALA A 59 2.21 3.12 -9.53
N LEU A 60 1.15 3.56 -8.86
CA LEU A 60 -0.14 2.86 -8.80
C LEU A 60 -0.80 2.81 -10.19
N ALA A 61 -0.88 3.92 -10.93
CA ALA A 61 -1.39 3.94 -12.30
C ALA A 61 -0.62 2.98 -13.22
N ARG A 62 0.72 2.95 -13.11
CA ARG A 62 1.60 2.00 -13.83
C ARG A 62 1.31 0.55 -13.48
N ALA A 63 0.91 0.26 -12.24
CA ALA A 63 0.50 -1.09 -11.84
C ALA A 63 -0.88 -1.44 -12.40
N LEU A 64 -1.83 -0.51 -12.38
CA LEU A 64 -3.23 -0.73 -12.75
C LEU A 64 -3.49 -0.81 -14.25
N ILE A 65 -2.70 -0.12 -15.07
CA ILE A 65 -2.84 -0.19 -16.54
C ILE A 65 -2.73 -1.63 -17.07
N HIS A 66 -2.01 -2.51 -16.37
CA HIS A 66 -1.87 -3.92 -16.71
C HIS A 66 -3.09 -4.77 -16.32
N ARG A 67 -4.13 -4.18 -15.73
CA ARG A 67 -5.33 -4.85 -15.19
C ARG A 67 -5.00 -6.10 -14.38
N PRO A 68 -4.18 -5.97 -13.32
CA PRO A 68 -3.73 -7.12 -12.54
C PRO A 68 -4.90 -7.76 -11.79
N GLY A 69 -4.96 -9.10 -11.75
CA GLY A 69 -5.84 -9.80 -10.80
C GLY A 69 -5.36 -9.72 -9.35
N LEU A 70 -4.05 -9.47 -9.16
CA LEU A 70 -3.39 -9.32 -7.85
C LEU A 70 -2.43 -8.13 -7.87
N LEU A 71 -2.65 -7.18 -6.97
CA LEU A 71 -1.81 -6.03 -6.72
C LEU A 71 -1.01 -6.24 -5.43
N LEU A 72 0.31 -6.34 -5.58
CA LEU A 72 1.26 -6.46 -4.48
C LEU A 72 1.78 -5.07 -4.12
N LEU A 73 1.66 -4.68 -2.85
CA LEU A 73 2.10 -3.40 -2.32
C LEU A 73 3.07 -3.65 -1.15
N ASP A 74 4.32 -3.20 -1.29
CA ASP A 74 5.37 -3.38 -0.29
C ASP A 74 5.77 -2.03 0.32
N GLU A 75 5.34 -1.78 1.56
CA GLU A 75 5.43 -0.50 2.27
C GLU A 75 5.10 0.75 1.41
N PRO A 76 3.99 0.73 0.65
CA PRO A 76 3.67 1.78 -0.32
C PRO A 76 3.46 3.17 0.29
N LEU A 77 3.13 3.25 1.58
CA LEU A 77 2.66 4.46 2.25
C LEU A 77 3.64 5.02 3.29
N GLY A 78 4.68 4.26 3.64
CA GLY A 78 5.57 4.60 4.78
C GLY A 78 6.35 5.92 4.60
N ALA A 79 6.59 6.34 3.36
CA ALA A 79 7.29 7.58 3.04
C ALA A 79 6.37 8.82 2.91
N LEU A 80 5.06 8.66 3.12
CA LEU A 80 4.08 9.74 2.97
C LEU A 80 3.78 10.40 4.31
N ASP A 81 3.53 11.72 4.27
CA ASP A 81 2.96 12.45 5.39
C ASP A 81 1.54 11.95 5.71
N ALA A 82 1.05 12.26 6.91
CA ALA A 82 -0.20 11.69 7.43
C ALA A 82 -1.42 11.99 6.54
N LEU A 83 -1.52 13.20 5.96
CA LEU A 83 -2.67 13.55 5.13
C LEU A 83 -2.60 12.84 3.78
N THR A 84 -1.46 12.93 3.09
CA THR A 84 -1.25 12.25 1.80
C THR A 84 -1.41 10.74 1.93
N ARG A 85 -0.99 10.16 3.06
CA ARG A 85 -1.20 8.75 3.38
C ARG A 85 -2.68 8.39 3.42
N LEU A 86 -3.49 9.13 4.17
CA LEU A 86 -4.94 8.88 4.26
C LEU A 86 -5.61 8.96 2.88
N GLU A 87 -5.29 10.00 2.11
CA GLU A 87 -5.81 10.14 0.74
C GLU A 87 -5.43 8.95 -0.15
N MET A 88 -4.19 8.44 0.00
CA MET A 88 -3.71 7.30 -0.77
C MET A 88 -4.37 5.98 -0.35
N GLN A 89 -4.66 5.80 0.95
CA GLN A 89 -5.43 4.65 1.44
C GLN A 89 -6.82 4.63 0.82
N ASP A 90 -7.53 5.76 0.88
CA ASP A 90 -8.87 5.93 0.30
C ASP A 90 -8.85 5.67 -1.21
N LEU A 91 -7.82 6.16 -1.92
CA LEU A 91 -7.63 5.92 -3.34
C LEU A 91 -7.43 4.44 -3.67
N ILE A 92 -6.60 3.73 -2.92
CA ILE A 92 -6.37 2.29 -3.16
C ILE A 92 -7.65 1.50 -2.90
N VAL A 93 -8.37 1.82 -1.84
CA VAL A 93 -9.63 1.15 -1.49
C VAL A 93 -10.70 1.42 -2.55
N SER A 94 -10.83 2.64 -3.05
CA SER A 94 -11.82 2.97 -4.09
C SER A 94 -11.52 2.23 -5.40
N LEU A 95 -10.26 2.22 -5.83
CA LEU A 95 -9.83 1.50 -7.05
C LEU A 95 -10.01 -0.01 -6.91
N TRP A 96 -9.77 -0.55 -5.72
CA TRP A 96 -10.04 -1.94 -5.41
C TRP A 96 -11.54 -2.27 -5.52
N GLN A 97 -12.41 -1.43 -4.95
CA GLN A 97 -13.86 -1.61 -5.04
C GLN A 97 -14.39 -1.47 -6.47
N GLU A 98 -13.80 -0.59 -7.27
CA GLU A 98 -14.19 -0.37 -8.67
C GLU A 98 -13.76 -1.52 -9.58
N HIS A 99 -12.52 -1.99 -9.43
CA HIS A 99 -11.92 -2.94 -10.38
C HIS A 99 -11.94 -4.40 -9.90
N GLY A 100 -12.21 -4.67 -8.63
CA GLY A 100 -12.37 -6.03 -8.08
C GLY A 100 -11.10 -6.88 -8.09
N PHE A 101 -9.90 -6.27 -8.12
CA PHE A 101 -8.63 -7.01 -7.99
C PHE A 101 -8.40 -7.48 -6.54
N THR A 102 -7.42 -8.34 -6.32
CA THR A 102 -6.95 -8.68 -4.96
C THR A 102 -5.77 -7.78 -4.58
N VAL A 103 -5.70 -7.33 -3.32
CA VAL A 103 -4.54 -6.57 -2.80
C VAL A 103 -3.84 -7.39 -1.73
N LEU A 104 -2.51 -7.50 -1.85
CA LEU A 104 -1.65 -7.92 -0.74
C LEU A 104 -0.80 -6.72 -0.33
N LEU A 105 -1.07 -6.20 0.87
CA LEU A 105 -0.33 -5.11 1.47
C LEU A 105 0.63 -5.66 2.52
N VAL A 106 1.91 -5.33 2.36
CA VAL A 106 2.94 -5.51 3.38
C VAL A 106 3.22 -4.13 3.99
N THR A 107 3.02 -4.00 5.29
CA THR A 107 3.27 -2.76 6.03
C THR A 107 3.71 -3.08 7.46
N HIS A 108 4.47 -2.17 8.05
CA HIS A 108 4.78 -2.19 9.49
C HIS A 108 3.81 -1.33 10.31
N ASP A 109 2.91 -0.60 9.66
CA ASP A 109 1.92 0.26 10.30
C ASP A 109 0.62 -0.53 10.55
N VAL A 110 0.28 -0.73 11.83
CA VAL A 110 -0.89 -1.49 12.25
C VAL A 110 -2.18 -0.78 11.84
N SER A 111 -2.21 0.55 11.94
CA SER A 111 -3.37 1.37 11.59
C SER A 111 -3.68 1.24 10.10
N GLU A 112 -2.65 1.25 9.23
CA GLU A 112 -2.79 0.99 7.78
C GLU A 112 -3.39 -0.38 7.49
N ALA A 113 -2.83 -1.43 8.12
CA ALA A 113 -3.27 -2.81 7.90
C ALA A 113 -4.75 -2.99 8.26
N VAL A 114 -5.15 -2.50 9.44
CA VAL A 114 -6.51 -2.64 9.94
C VAL A 114 -7.49 -1.73 9.19
N ALA A 115 -7.06 -0.54 8.75
CA ALA A 115 -7.91 0.36 7.97
C ALA A 115 -8.25 -0.19 6.57
N MET A 116 -7.29 -0.83 5.89
CA MET A 116 -7.46 -1.22 4.48
C MET A 116 -7.88 -2.68 4.27
N ALA A 117 -7.39 -3.62 5.09
CA ALA A 117 -7.44 -5.04 4.79
C ALA A 117 -8.73 -5.73 5.29
N ASP A 118 -9.22 -6.73 4.58
CA ASP A 118 -10.28 -7.63 5.09
C ASP A 118 -9.74 -8.71 6.04
N ARG A 119 -8.43 -8.97 5.97
CA ARG A 119 -7.71 -9.94 6.80
C ARG A 119 -6.30 -9.45 7.05
N VAL A 120 -5.83 -9.52 8.30
CA VAL A 120 -4.50 -9.12 8.73
C VAL A 120 -3.74 -10.36 9.22
N LEU A 121 -2.56 -10.56 8.67
CA LEU A 121 -1.66 -11.65 9.06
C LEU A 121 -0.41 -11.06 9.71
N LEU A 122 -0.12 -11.46 10.94
CA LEU A 122 1.14 -11.12 11.60
C LEU A 122 2.13 -12.26 11.38
N ILE A 123 3.30 -11.92 10.83
CA ILE A 123 4.39 -12.88 10.64
C ILE A 123 5.41 -12.71 11.78
N GLU A 124 5.65 -13.80 12.52
CA GLU A 124 6.56 -13.90 13.67
C GLU A 124 7.50 -15.10 13.45
N GLU A 125 8.82 -14.88 13.49
CA GLU A 125 9.83 -15.96 13.32
C GLU A 125 9.60 -16.86 12.08
N GLY A 126 9.12 -16.27 10.97
CA GLY A 126 8.81 -17.00 9.74
C GLY A 126 7.52 -17.83 9.78
N LYS A 127 6.68 -17.65 10.79
CA LYS A 127 5.36 -18.30 10.95
C LYS A 127 4.26 -17.26 11.08
N ILE A 128 3.01 -17.67 10.86
CA ILE A 128 1.85 -16.82 11.13
C ILE A 128 1.60 -16.86 12.65
N GLY A 129 1.83 -15.73 13.31
CA GLY A 129 1.62 -15.56 14.74
C GLY A 129 0.22 -15.04 15.11
N LEU A 130 -0.43 -14.35 14.16
CA LEU A 130 -1.82 -13.88 14.28
C LEU A 130 -2.49 -13.94 12.92
N ASP A 131 -3.75 -14.36 12.91
CA ASP A 131 -4.63 -14.36 11.74
C ASP A 131 -5.96 -13.73 12.13
N LEU A 132 -6.15 -12.47 11.73
CA LEU A 132 -7.26 -11.65 12.17
C LEU A 132 -8.17 -11.30 10.98
N LEU A 133 -9.46 -11.60 11.10
CA LEU A 133 -10.48 -11.14 10.15
C LEU A 133 -10.98 -9.76 10.57
N VAL A 134 -10.98 -8.81 9.63
CA VAL A 134 -11.46 -7.45 9.87
C VAL A 134 -12.87 -7.31 9.30
N ASP A 135 -13.84 -7.83 10.03
CA ASP A 135 -15.26 -7.79 9.66
C ASP A 135 -15.91 -6.44 10.01
N ILE A 136 -15.38 -5.38 9.40
CA ILE A 136 -15.90 -4.02 9.52
C ILE A 136 -16.23 -3.50 8.11
N PRO A 137 -17.50 -3.12 7.85
CA PRO A 137 -17.91 -2.61 6.55
C PRO A 137 -17.20 -1.29 6.22
N ARG A 138 -16.93 -1.07 4.93
CA ARG A 138 -16.35 0.17 4.41
C ARG A 138 -17.45 1.20 4.11
N PRO A 139 -17.19 2.51 4.23
CA PRO A 139 -15.92 3.14 4.62
C PRO A 139 -15.63 3.00 6.12
N ARG A 140 -14.40 2.57 6.45
CA ARG A 140 -13.93 2.44 7.83
C ARG A 140 -13.45 3.81 8.29
N ARG A 141 -14.30 4.54 9.01
CA ARG A 141 -13.96 5.87 9.51
C ARG A 141 -13.00 5.78 10.68
N THR A 142 -11.97 6.63 10.66
CA THR A 142 -11.08 6.89 11.79
C THR A 142 -11.92 7.25 13.02
N GLY A 143 -11.75 6.50 14.11
CA GLY A 143 -12.50 6.70 15.37
C GLY A 143 -13.67 5.74 15.63
N SER A 144 -13.91 4.73 14.79
CA SER A 144 -14.84 3.66 15.18
C SER A 144 -14.25 2.83 16.32
N ALA A 145 -15.02 2.61 17.39
CA ALA A 145 -14.54 1.86 18.56
C ALA A 145 -14.06 0.45 18.19
N LYS A 146 -14.78 -0.23 17.30
CA LYS A 146 -14.42 -1.57 16.82
C LYS A 146 -13.08 -1.60 16.08
N LEU A 147 -12.80 -0.60 15.24
CA LEU A 147 -11.52 -0.55 14.52
C LEU A 147 -10.35 -0.31 15.49
N ALA A 148 -10.55 0.56 16.49
CA ALA A 148 -9.57 0.83 17.52
C ALA A 148 -9.30 -0.39 18.43
N GLU A 149 -10.33 -1.20 18.72
CA GLU A 149 -10.18 -2.47 19.44
C GLU A 149 -9.31 -3.46 18.65
N LEU A 150 -9.57 -3.63 17.36
CA LEU A 150 -8.75 -4.50 16.50
C LEU A 150 -7.31 -3.99 16.36
N GLU A 151 -7.14 -2.68 16.21
CA GLU A 151 -5.82 -2.04 16.17
C GLU A 151 -5.04 -2.30 17.46
N ALA A 152 -5.69 -2.15 18.62
CA ALA A 152 -5.09 -2.42 19.92
C ALA A 152 -4.73 -3.91 20.08
N GLU A 153 -5.55 -4.84 19.58
CA GLU A 153 -5.26 -6.27 19.61
C GLU A 153 -3.98 -6.61 18.84
N VAL A 154 -3.87 -6.13 17.59
CA VAL A 154 -2.69 -6.35 16.74
C VAL A 154 -1.46 -5.68 17.34
N LEU A 155 -1.58 -4.43 17.81
CA LEU A 155 -0.48 -3.69 18.42
C LEU A 155 0.04 -4.39 19.68
N ASN A 156 -0.84 -4.85 20.56
CA ASN A 156 -0.46 -5.61 21.75
C ASN A 156 0.32 -6.87 21.41
N ARG A 157 -0.06 -7.58 20.34
CA ARG A 157 0.66 -8.76 19.86
C ARG A 157 2.06 -8.41 19.37
N VAL A 158 2.18 -7.36 18.55
CA VAL A 158 3.48 -6.85 18.06
C VAL A 158 4.39 -6.42 19.22
N MET A 159 3.85 -5.76 20.25
CA MET A 159 4.64 -5.33 21.42
C MET A 159 5.08 -6.50 22.32
N GLN A 160 4.26 -7.56 22.44
CA GLN A 160 4.65 -8.76 23.19
C GLN A 160 5.84 -9.49 22.54
N ARG A 161 5.91 -9.48 21.21
CA ARG A 161 7.08 -10.00 20.47
C ARG A 161 8.37 -9.26 20.85
N GLY A 162 8.33 -7.93 20.88
CA GLY A 162 9.49 -7.12 21.26
C GLY A 162 10.02 -7.41 22.67
N LYS A 163 9.13 -7.79 23.61
CA LYS A 163 9.51 -8.21 24.98
C LYS A 163 10.13 -9.61 25.05
N ASN A 164 9.68 -10.55 24.21
CA ASN A 164 10.27 -11.90 24.14
C ASN A 164 11.64 -11.90 23.43
N GLU A 165 11.85 -11.02 22.44
CA GLU A 165 13.16 -10.88 21.76
C GLU A 165 14.22 -10.15 22.61
N SER A 166 13.82 -9.32 23.58
CA SER A 166 14.71 -8.54 24.44
C SER A 166 15.09 -9.20 25.77
N SER A 167 14.59 -10.41 26.06
CA SER A 167 15.10 -11.23 27.18
C SER A 167 16.40 -11.93 26.75
N PRO A 168 17.56 -11.60 27.34
CA PRO A 168 18.81 -12.19 26.89
C PRO A 168 18.78 -13.70 27.14
N ARG A 169 19.01 -14.49 26.08
CA ARG A 169 19.28 -15.92 26.19
C ARG A 169 20.56 -16.07 27.02
N LEU A 170 20.42 -16.30 28.32
CA LEU A 170 21.52 -16.72 29.19
C LEU A 170 22.06 -18.03 28.63
N VAL A 171 23.20 -17.94 27.94
CA VAL A 171 23.92 -19.10 27.44
C VAL A 171 24.56 -19.78 28.64
N SER A 172 23.88 -20.77 29.20
CA SER A 172 24.46 -21.69 30.18
C SER A 172 25.50 -22.56 29.46
N HIS A 173 26.77 -22.19 29.57
CA HIS A 173 27.87 -23.10 29.27
C HIS A 173 28.03 -24.04 30.48
N GLY A 174 27.75 -25.32 30.26
CA GLY A 174 28.17 -26.43 31.09
C GLY A 174 29.16 -27.29 30.32
#